data_AF-A0A812P0R8-F1
#
_entry.id   AF-A0A812P0R8-F1
#
_cell.length_a   1.000
_cell.length_b   1.000
_cell.length_c   1.000
_cell.angle_alpha   90.00
_cell.angle_beta   90.00
_cell.angle_gamma   90.00
#
_symmetry.space_group_name_H-M   'P 1'
#
loop_
_entity.id
_entity.type
_entity.pdbx_description
1 polymer ?
#
loop_
_entity_poly.entity_id
_entity_poly.type
_entity_poly.pdbx_seq_one_letter_code
_entity_poly.pdbx_strand_id
1 'polypeptide(L)'
;MLYLDGKRIVDNNGCHGPQERASIEQTLSHGGHKLRVEMCERGGGETLKLQYSGPDTGNSKVKIPKSAVKAGLGCRVGFRV
;
A
#
# COMPACT_ATOMS: atom_id res chain seq x y z
N MET A 1 1.30 7.35 1.31
CA MET A 1 0.93 6.78 2.63
C MET A 1 0.39 5.37 2.51
N LEU A 2 0.65 4.51 3.50
CA LEU A 2 0.03 3.19 3.65
C LEU A 2 -0.63 3.07 5.02
N TYR A 3 -1.88 2.61 5.04
CA TYR A 3 -2.63 2.31 6.26
C TYR A 3 -3.08 0.86 6.27
N LEU A 4 -2.95 0.24 7.44
CA LEU A 4 -3.41 -1.10 7.77
C LEU A 4 -4.39 -1.00 8.94
N ASP A 5 -5.62 -1.46 8.73
CA ASP A 5 -6.72 -1.35 9.70
C ASP A 5 -6.93 0.06 10.24
N GLY A 6 -6.77 1.06 9.36
CA GLY A 6 -6.92 2.48 9.69
C GLY A 6 -5.69 3.11 10.36
N LYS A 7 -4.70 2.32 10.78
CA LYS A 7 -3.44 2.81 11.33
C LYS A 7 -2.44 3.07 10.21
N ARG A 8 -1.84 4.26 10.19
CA ARG A 8 -0.75 4.59 9.27
C ARG A 8 0.49 3.76 9.63
N ILE A 9 0.98 2.96 8.70
CA ILE A 9 2.17 2.10 8.89
C ILE A 9 3.35 2.52 8.01
N VAL A 10 3.10 3.23 6.90
CA VAL A 10 4.16 3.84 6.07
C VAL A 10 3.83 5.30 5.82
N ASP A 11 4.78 6.16 6.18
CA ASP A 11 4.80 7.56 5.77
C ASP A 11 5.75 7.71 4.55
N ASN A 12 5.15 7.91 3.38
CA ASN A 12 5.84 8.22 2.13
C ASN A 12 5.10 9.39 1.48
N ASN A 13 4.92 10.45 2.26
CA ASN A 13 4.23 11.66 1.82
C ASN A 13 5.17 12.63 1.09
N GLY A 14 4.56 13.65 0.51
CA GLY A 14 5.23 14.64 -0.31
C GLY A 14 5.27 14.21 -1.77
N CYS A 15 5.30 15.18 -2.67
CA CYS A 15 5.41 14.89 -4.09
C CYS A 15 6.91 14.86 -4.43
N HIS A 16 7.41 13.64 -4.64
CA HIS A 16 8.82 13.33 -4.90
C HIS A 16 8.90 12.28 -6.02
N GLY A 17 10.08 12.06 -6.59
CA GLY A 17 10.31 10.98 -7.58
C GLY A 17 10.11 9.58 -6.98
N PRO A 18 10.29 8.51 -7.78
CA PRO A 18 10.10 7.13 -7.32
C PRO A 18 10.95 6.82 -6.08
N GLN A 19 10.29 6.40 -5.00
CA GLN A 19 10.93 6.15 -3.72
C GLN A 19 10.26 5.00 -2.99
N GLU A 20 11.06 4.12 -2.41
CA GLU A 20 10.60 3.03 -1.56
C GLU A 20 10.65 3.43 -0.08
N ARG A 21 9.60 3.05 0.66
CA ARG A 21 9.50 3.13 2.13
C ARG A 21 8.79 1.87 2.63
N ALA A 22 9.21 1.39 3.79
CA ALA A 22 8.66 0.20 4.44
C ALA A 22 8.18 0.55 5.85
N SER A 23 7.24 -0.24 6.38
CA SER A 23 6.86 -0.19 7.78
C SER A 23 7.85 -1.01 8.61
N ILE A 24 7.76 -0.89 9.94
CA ILE A 24 8.23 -1.97 10.80
C ILE A 24 7.39 -3.24 10.56
N GLU A 25 7.86 -4.39 11.03
CA GLU A 25 7.10 -5.65 10.99
C GLU A 25 5.71 -5.48 11.63
N GLN A 26 4.69 -6.02 10.97
CA GLN A 26 3.31 -6.01 11.46
C GLN A 26 2.86 -7.45 11.71
N THR A 27 2.41 -7.74 12.93
CA THR A 27 1.74 -9.01 13.23
C THR A 27 0.27 -8.90 12.85
N LEU A 28 -0.20 -9.81 12.00
CA LEU A 28 -1.59 -9.87 11.55
C LEU A 28 -2.30 -11.09 12.11
N SER A 29 -3.52 -10.89 12.59
CA SER A 29 -4.41 -12.00 12.92
C SER A 29 -4.84 -12.75 11.65
N HIS A 30 -5.31 -13.98 11.78
CA HIS A 30 -5.95 -14.66 10.65
C HIS A 30 -7.17 -13.86 10.17
N GLY A 31 -7.32 -13.71 8.85
CA GLY A 31 -8.48 -13.07 8.23
C GLY A 31 -8.13 -11.91 7.31
N GLY A 32 -9.14 -11.12 6.96
CA GLY A 32 -8.99 -9.97 6.08
C GLY A 32 -8.66 -8.69 6.86
N HIS A 33 -7.71 -7.91 6.34
CA HIS A 33 -7.31 -6.62 6.89
C HIS A 33 -7.59 -5.50 5.90
N LYS A 34 -7.96 -4.31 6.39
CA LYS A 34 -8.24 -3.16 5.53
C LYS A 34 -6.93 -2.49 5.13
N LEU A 35 -6.69 -2.39 3.83
CA LEU A 35 -5.56 -1.67 3.26
C LEU A 35 -6.04 -0.38 2.61
N ARG A 36 -5.40 0.75 2.94
CA ARG A 36 -5.60 2.03 2.23
C ARG A 36 -4.25 2.58 1.79
N VAL A 37 -4.15 2.95 0.53
CA VAL A 37 -2.96 3.56 -0.07
C VAL A 37 -3.32 4.95 -0.56
N GLU A 38 -2.48 5.92 -0.24
CA GLU A 38 -2.60 7.30 -0.74
C GLU A 38 -1.29 7.67 -1.45
N MET A 39 -1.38 8.34 -2.58
CA MET A 39 -0.23 8.74 -3.41
C MET A 39 -0.51 10.12 -4.03
N CYS A 40 0.55 10.91 -4.24
CA CYS A 40 0.52 12.21 -4.93
C CYS A 40 1.20 12.05 -6.29
N GLU A 41 0.57 12.55 -7.35
CA GLU A 41 1.23 12.81 -8.64
C GLU A 41 1.10 14.30 -8.96
N ARG A 42 2.24 14.97 -9.16
CA ARG A 42 2.28 16.40 -9.52
C ARG A 42 2.80 16.64 -10.94
N GLY A 43 3.42 15.63 -11.56
CA GLY A 43 3.97 15.67 -12.94
C GLY A 43 5.16 14.73 -13.11
N GLY A 44 5.60 14.49 -14.36
CA GLY A 44 6.83 13.73 -14.65
C GLY A 44 6.71 12.20 -14.75
N GLY A 45 5.54 11.62 -14.49
CA GLY A 45 5.24 10.20 -14.67
C GLY A 45 5.02 9.46 -13.35
N GLU A 46 3.92 8.70 -13.27
CA GLU A 46 3.44 8.08 -12.03
C GLU A 46 3.98 6.67 -11.80
N THR A 47 4.31 6.34 -10.55
CA THR A 47 4.65 4.95 -10.18
C THR A 47 4.22 4.64 -8.76
N LEU A 48 3.24 3.74 -8.63
CA LEU A 48 2.86 3.11 -7.38
C LEU A 48 3.24 1.63 -7.41
N LYS A 49 4.14 1.21 -6.50
CA LYS A 49 4.44 -0.20 -6.27
C LYS A 49 4.13 -0.54 -4.83
N LEU A 50 3.33 -1.59 -4.64
CA LEU A 50 3.01 -2.13 -3.33
C LEU A 50 3.45 -3.58 -3.25
N GLN A 51 4.30 -3.85 -2.26
CA GLN A 51 4.92 -5.16 -2.04
C GLN A 51 4.86 -5.50 -0.55
N TYR A 52 4.95 -6.78 -0.24
CA TYR A 52 4.99 -7.29 1.12
C TYR A 52 5.97 -8.46 1.22
N SER A 53 6.37 -8.77 2.45
CA SER A 53 7.21 -9.91 2.78
C SER A 53 6.77 -10.50 4.12
N GLY A 54 6.73 -11.82 4.21
CA GLY A 54 6.41 -12.54 5.43
C GLY A 54 6.64 -14.05 5.26
N PRO A 55 6.30 -14.86 6.27
CA PRO A 55 6.44 -16.31 6.21
C PRO A 55 5.73 -16.94 5.00
N ASP A 56 4.59 -16.40 4.59
CA ASP A 56 3.79 -16.82 3.43
C ASP A 56 4.43 -16.48 2.08
N THR A 57 5.44 -15.60 2.07
CA THR A 57 6.25 -15.27 0.89
C THR A 57 7.65 -15.89 0.94
N GLY A 58 7.92 -16.78 1.91
CA GLY A 58 9.27 -17.28 2.17
C GLY A 58 10.25 -16.14 2.51
N ASN A 59 9.75 -15.11 3.20
CA ASN A 59 10.48 -13.87 3.54
C ASN A 59 11.01 -13.08 2.35
N SER A 60 10.53 -13.36 1.14
CA SER A 60 10.88 -12.59 -0.06
C SER A 60 9.93 -11.43 -0.29
N LYS A 61 10.45 -10.30 -0.77
CA LYS A 61 9.62 -9.13 -1.13
C LYS A 61 8.92 -9.38 -2.46
N VAL A 62 7.59 -9.55 -2.42
CA VAL A 62 6.78 -9.86 -3.59
C VAL A 62 5.67 -8.83 -3.79
N LYS A 63 5.16 -8.71 -5.03
CA LYS A 63 3.94 -7.92 -5.28
C LYS A 63 2.77 -8.59 -4.55
N ILE A 64 1.83 -7.79 -4.03
CA ILE A 64 0.62 -8.35 -3.43
C ILE A 64 -0.15 -9.11 -4.53
N PRO A 65 -0.38 -10.43 -4.37
CA PRO A 65 -1.07 -11.20 -5.39
C PRO A 65 -2.53 -10.79 -5.46
N LYS A 66 -3.11 -10.80 -6.68
CA LYS A 66 -4.51 -10.42 -6.91
C LYS A 66 -5.49 -11.25 -6.06
N SER A 67 -5.17 -12.52 -5.79
CA SER A 67 -5.96 -13.42 -4.95
C SER A 67 -6.02 -12.99 -3.48
N ALA A 68 -5.04 -12.25 -2.99
CA ALA A 68 -5.00 -11.73 -1.62
C ALA A 68 -5.70 -10.38 -1.46
N VAL A 69 -6.15 -9.76 -2.56
CA VAL A 69 -6.83 -8.45 -2.54
C VAL A 69 -8.30 -8.64 -2.87
N LYS A 70 -9.17 -8.20 -1.96
CA LYS A 70 -10.59 -7.98 -2.23
C LYS A 70 -10.81 -6.48 -2.34
N ALA A 71 -11.12 -5.98 -3.53
CA ALA A 71 -11.47 -4.58 -3.69
C ALA A 71 -12.79 -4.32 -2.94
N GLY A 72 -12.74 -3.56 -1.84
CA GLY A 72 -13.95 -3.00 -1.25
C GLY A 72 -14.55 -1.98 -2.22
N LEU A 73 -15.87 -2.00 -2.40
CA LEU A 73 -16.66 -1.06 -3.22
C LEU A 73 -16.61 0.38 -2.67
N GLY A 74 -15.41 0.96 -2.58
CA GLY A 74 -15.12 2.32 -2.12
C GLY A 74 -14.44 3.16 -3.19
N CYS A 75 -14.61 2.82 -4.47
CA CYS A 75 -14.18 3.67 -5.58
C CYS A 75 -15.01 4.96 -5.59
N ARG A 76 -14.58 5.95 -4.83
CA ARG A 76 -14.74 7.36 -5.19
C ARG A 76 -13.35 7.88 -5.50
N VAL A 77 -12.90 7.63 -6.73
CA VAL A 77 -11.85 8.44 -7.36
C VAL A 77 -12.46 9.83 -7.58
N GLY A 78 -12.40 10.66 -6.54
CA GLY A 78 -12.70 12.07 -6.64
C GLY A 78 -11.42 12.83 -6.90
N PHE A 79 -10.97 12.88 -8.15
CA PHE A 79 -10.04 13.93 -8.59
C PHE A 79 -10.80 15.25 -8.50
N ARG A 80 -10.38 16.16 -7.62
CA ARG A 80 -10.58 17.59 -7.84
C ARG A 80 -9.22 18.17 -8.14
N VAL A 81 -9.13 18.78 -9.33
CA VAL A 81 -8.01 19.58 -9.82
C VAL A 81 -7.69 20.73 -8.87
#